data_AF-A0A562CA74-F1
#
_entry.id   AF-A0A562CA74-F1
#
_cell.length_a   1.000
_cell.length_b   1.000
_cell.length_c   1.000
_cell.angle_alpha   90.00
_cell.angle_beta   90.00
_cell.angle_gamma   90.00
#
_symmetry.space_group_name_H-M   'P 1'
#
loop_
_entity.id
_entity.type
_entity.pdbx_description
1 polymer ?
#
loop_
_entity_poly.entity_id
_entity_poly.type
_entity_poly.pdbx_seq_one_letter_code
_entity_poly.pdbx_strand_id
1 'polypeptide(L)'
;MQGYRQGSATARRYGLSRSLLARWRREYGSGVLGGAAAHGFVPLAISPPEAGPREVVSRLRSDDEVQIEIGLPNGRRLTIPATLDPNILARLLPVLDAS
;
A
#
# COMPACT_ATOMS: atom_id res chain seq x y z
N MET A 1 28.63 32.59 -9.30
CA MET A 1 29.11 31.28 -8.81
C MET A 1 28.67 31.01 -7.34
N GLN A 2 27.35 30.87 -7.07
CA GLN A 2 26.79 30.84 -5.70
C GLN A 2 26.47 29.43 -5.14
N GLY A 3 26.77 28.36 -5.88
CA GLY A 3 26.33 26.99 -5.51
C GLY A 3 27.36 26.15 -4.72
N TYR A 4 28.65 26.41 -4.88
CA TYR A 4 29.71 25.52 -4.39
C TYR A 4 29.86 25.49 -2.86
N ARG A 5 29.53 26.59 -2.18
CA ARG A 5 29.66 26.70 -0.71
C ARG A 5 28.44 26.19 0.05
N GLN A 6 27.29 26.05 -0.62
CA GLN A 6 26.05 25.60 0.01
C GLN A 6 26.17 24.16 0.54
N GLY A 7 26.83 23.27 -0.21
CA GLY A 7 27.06 21.89 0.24
C GLY A 7 27.94 21.81 1.50
N SER A 8 28.97 22.64 1.60
CA SER A 8 29.86 22.66 2.77
C SER A 8 29.16 23.21 4.02
N ALA A 9 28.27 24.19 3.87
CA ALA A 9 27.47 24.73 4.98
C ALA A 9 26.48 23.69 5.51
N THR A 10 25.79 22.97 4.63
CA THR A 10 24.89 21.87 5.02
C THR A 10 25.65 20.74 5.72
N ALA A 11 26.81 20.33 5.21
CA ALA A 11 27.62 19.28 5.83
C ALA A 11 28.00 19.65 7.28
N ARG A 12 28.51 20.88 7.49
CA ARG A 12 28.87 21.38 8.83
C ARG A 12 27.67 21.47 9.77
N ARG A 13 26.52 21.95 9.28
CA ARG A 13 25.29 22.07 10.08
C ARG A 13 24.86 20.73 10.68
N TYR A 14 25.09 19.63 9.96
CA TYR A 14 24.66 18.29 10.37
C TYR A 14 25.81 17.38 10.84
N GLY A 15 27.01 17.94 11.09
CA GLY A 15 28.17 17.15 11.53
C GLY A 15 28.67 16.12 10.51
N LEU A 16 28.33 16.28 9.23
CA LEU A 16 28.71 15.38 8.16
C LEU A 16 30.03 15.81 7.52
N SER A 17 30.83 14.85 7.09
CA SER A 17 32.00 15.16 6.27
C SER A 17 31.57 15.62 4.87
N ARG A 18 32.35 16.53 4.28
CA ARG A 18 32.09 17.02 2.92
C ARG A 18 32.14 15.90 1.88
N SER A 19 33.03 14.92 2.06
CA SER A 19 33.17 13.76 1.18
C SER A 19 31.94 12.84 1.25
N LEU A 20 31.37 12.64 2.44
CA LEU A 20 30.15 11.85 2.62
C LEU A 20 28.96 12.51 1.93
N LEU A 21 28.76 13.81 2.12
CA LEU A 21 27.66 14.54 1.46
C LEU A 21 27.82 14.55 -0.07
N ALA A 22 29.06 14.66 -0.58
CA ALA A 22 29.33 14.58 -2.02
C ALA A 22 29.05 13.18 -2.59
N ARG A 23 29.34 12.12 -1.82
CA ARG A 23 29.01 10.74 -2.20
C ARG A 23 27.49 10.55 -2.26
N TRP A 24 26.76 10.92 -1.21
CA TRP A 24 25.31 10.80 -1.16
C TRP A 24 24.60 11.58 -2.27
N ARG A 25 25.07 12.78 -2.63
CA ARG A 25 24.51 13.52 -3.77
C ARG A 25 24.65 12.77 -5.09
N ARG A 26 25.78 12.10 -5.31
CA ARG A 26 25.99 11.26 -6.51
C ARG A 26 25.11 10.03 -6.48
N GLU A 27 25.10 9.32 -5.35
CA GLU A 27 24.30 8.10 -5.19
C GLU A 27 22.80 8.38 -5.28
N TYR A 28 22.33 9.54 -4.80
CA TYR A 28 20.95 9.98 -4.95
C TYR A 28 20.61 10.34 -6.41
N GLY A 29 21.49 11.07 -7.10
CA GLY A 29 21.32 11.37 -8.52
C GLY A 29 21.37 10.14 -9.43
N SER A 30 22.08 9.09 -9.02
CA SER A 30 22.12 7.80 -9.72
C SER A 30 21.02 6.83 -9.28
N GLY A 31 20.11 7.22 -8.38
CA GLY A 31 19.03 6.37 -7.88
C GLY A 31 19.46 5.21 -6.97
N VAL A 32 20.72 5.20 -6.53
CA VAL A 32 21.29 4.22 -5.59
C VAL A 32 20.90 4.55 -4.14
N LEU A 33 20.85 5.85 -3.83
CA LEU A 33 20.39 6.38 -2.54
C LEU A 33 19.00 7.01 -2.71
N GLY A 34 18.11 6.83 -1.74
CA GLY A 34 16.72 7.27 -1.88
C GLY A 34 15.95 6.31 -2.78
N GLY A 35 16.04 5.02 -2.41
CA GLY A 35 15.55 3.86 -3.15
C GLY A 35 14.26 4.15 -3.90
N ALA A 36 14.14 3.53 -5.08
CA ALA A 36 13.01 3.67 -5.99
C ALA A 36 11.76 4.01 -5.19
N ALA A 37 11.13 5.14 -5.51
CA ALA A 37 9.79 5.42 -5.08
C ALA A 37 8.88 4.34 -5.70
N ALA A 38 9.00 3.10 -5.21
CA ALA A 38 8.14 1.98 -5.49
C ALA A 38 6.95 2.07 -4.55
N HIS A 39 6.44 3.29 -4.34
CA HIS A 39 5.03 3.50 -4.13
C HIS A 39 4.39 3.48 -5.53
N GLY A 40 4.54 2.36 -6.23
CA GLY A 40 4.04 2.15 -7.57
C GLY A 40 3.50 0.74 -7.65
N PHE A 41 2.37 0.56 -8.33
CA PHE A 41 1.84 -0.77 -8.58
C PHE A 41 2.83 -1.54 -9.44
N VAL A 42 3.32 -2.67 -8.93
CA VAL A 42 4.11 -3.64 -9.68
C VAL A 42 3.15 -4.70 -10.19
N PRO A 43 3.16 -5.03 -11.49
CA PRO A 43 2.35 -6.13 -12.01
C PRO A 43 2.77 -7.45 -11.35
N LEU A 44 1.85 -8.07 -10.61
CA LEU A 44 1.99 -9.40 -10.03
C LEU A 44 1.10 -10.37 -10.79
N ALA A 45 1.68 -11.43 -11.35
CA ALA A 45 0.92 -12.54 -11.90
C ALA A 45 0.75 -13.61 -10.81
N ILE A 46 -0.49 -13.93 -10.47
CA ILE A 46 -0.81 -15.07 -9.61
C ILE A 46 -1.10 -16.25 -10.53
N SER A 47 -0.30 -17.32 -10.42
CA SER A 47 -0.58 -18.56 -11.14
C SER A 47 -1.96 -19.11 -10.72
N PRO A 48 -2.85 -19.45 -11.65
CA PRO A 48 -4.10 -20.10 -11.29
C PRO A 48 -3.80 -21.42 -10.56
N PRO A 49 -4.60 -21.79 -9.54
CA PRO A 49 -4.46 -23.10 -8.92
C PRO A 49 -4.60 -24.19 -9.99
N GLU A 50 -3.82 -25.27 -9.87
CA GLU A 50 -3.88 -26.38 -10.81
C GLU A 50 -5.33 -26.86 -10.92
N ALA A 51 -5.85 -26.86 -12.16
CA ALA A 51 -7.22 -27.23 -12.44
C ALA A 51 -7.38 -28.75 -12.26
N GLY A 52 -7.64 -29.19 -11.02
CA GLY A 52 -8.40 -30.41 -10.80
C GLY A 52 -9.81 -30.26 -11.39
N PRO A 53 -10.53 -31.36 -11.67
CA PRO A 53 -11.87 -31.32 -12.25
C PRO A 53 -12.76 -30.33 -11.50
N ARG A 54 -13.00 -29.18 -12.14
CA ARG A 54 -13.86 -28.14 -11.60
C ARG A 54 -15.27 -28.64 -11.86
N GLU A 55 -15.86 -29.31 -10.88
CA GLU A 55 -17.31 -29.45 -10.83
C GLU A 55 -17.90 -28.04 -10.90
N VAL A 56 -18.33 -27.62 -12.09
CA VAL A 56 -19.13 -26.43 -12.28
C VAL A 56 -20.51 -26.75 -11.77
N VAL A 57 -20.63 -26.92 -10.44
CA VAL A 57 -21.90 -26.72 -9.78
C VAL A 57 -22.09 -25.21 -9.79
N SER A 58 -22.66 -24.70 -10.88
CA SER A 58 -23.38 -23.44 -10.83
C SER A 58 -24.59 -23.67 -9.94
N ARG A 59 -24.35 -23.75 -8.62
CA ARG A 59 -25.39 -23.52 -7.62
C ARG A 59 -25.82 -22.10 -7.93
N LEU A 60 -27.07 -21.92 -8.38
CA LEU A 60 -27.72 -20.62 -8.32
C LEU A 60 -27.45 -20.10 -6.91
N ARG A 61 -26.50 -19.18 -6.79
CA ARG A 61 -26.18 -18.56 -5.51
C ARG A 61 -27.46 -17.82 -5.16
N SER A 62 -28.14 -18.26 -4.09
CA SER A 62 -29.20 -17.46 -3.50
C SER A 62 -28.60 -16.07 -3.23
N ASP A 63 -29.40 -15.01 -3.33
CA ASP A 63 -28.94 -13.65 -3.00
C ASP A 63 -28.34 -13.58 -1.57
N ASP A 64 -28.79 -14.49 -0.68
CA ASP A 64 -28.23 -14.72 0.66
C ASP A 64 -26.79 -15.25 0.69
N GLU A 65 -26.27 -15.78 -0.42
CA GLU A 65 -24.90 -16.29 -0.51
C GLU A 65 -23.92 -15.25 -1.07
N VAL A 66 -24.42 -14.10 -1.56
CA VAL A 66 -23.58 -13.00 -2.01
C VAL A 66 -23.07 -12.24 -0.78
N GLN A 67 -21.75 -12.25 -0.58
CA GLN A 67 -21.11 -11.53 0.53
C GLN A 67 -20.29 -10.34 0.00
N ILE A 68 -20.36 -9.24 0.73
CA ILE A 68 -19.60 -8.02 0.50
C ILE A 68 -18.48 -7.96 1.53
N GLU A 69 -17.26 -7.73 1.04
CA GLU A 69 -16.07 -7.55 1.87
C GLU A 69 -15.63 -6.10 1.85
N ILE A 70 -15.47 -5.51 3.04
CA ILE A 70 -15.09 -4.12 3.22
C ILE A 70 -13.79 -4.09 4.03
N GLY A 71 -12.74 -3.52 3.44
CA GLY A 71 -11.50 -3.20 4.14
C GLY A 71 -11.65 -1.87 4.89
N LEU A 72 -11.32 -1.86 6.17
CA LEU A 72 -11.40 -0.68 7.03
C LEU A 72 -10.02 0.00 7.14
N PRO A 73 -9.94 1.33 7.38
CA PRO A 73 -8.67 2.07 7.46
C PRO A 73 -7.71 1.57 8.54
N ASN A 74 -8.24 0.93 9.60
CA ASN A 74 -7.46 0.34 10.68
C ASN A 74 -6.88 -1.06 10.35
N GLY A 75 -7.00 -1.51 9.10
CA GLY A 75 -6.49 -2.81 8.64
C GLY A 75 -7.39 -3.99 9.00
N ARG A 76 -8.55 -3.76 9.60
CA ARG A 76 -9.56 -4.79 9.82
C ARG A 76 -10.41 -4.99 8.58
N ARG A 77 -11.12 -6.11 8.54
CA ARG A 77 -11.95 -6.50 7.42
C ARG A 77 -13.32 -6.93 7.93
N LEU A 78 -14.36 -6.45 7.26
CA LEU A 78 -15.74 -6.76 7.56
C LEU A 78 -16.34 -7.53 6.39
N THR A 79 -16.96 -8.67 6.67
CA THR A 79 -17.70 -9.46 5.69
C THR A 79 -19.17 -9.49 6.07
N ILE A 80 -20.04 -9.07 5.16
CA ILE A 80 -21.50 -8.96 5.37
C ILE A 80 -22.26 -9.61 4.21
N PRO A 81 -23.47 -10.12 4.43
CA PRO A 81 -24.35 -10.51 3.32
C PRO A 81 -24.78 -9.27 2.53
N ALA A 82 -24.98 -9.43 1.22
CA ALA A 82 -25.45 -8.35 0.34
C ALA A 82 -26.88 -7.90 0.67
N THR A 83 -27.66 -8.76 1.32
CA THR A 83 -29.02 -8.50 1.79
C THR A 83 -29.09 -7.67 3.08
N LEU A 84 -27.94 -7.32 3.69
CA LEU A 84 -27.88 -6.54 4.92
C LEU A 84 -28.42 -5.11 4.71
N ASP A 85 -29.32 -4.65 5.59
CA ASP A 85 -29.79 -3.26 5.60
C ASP A 85 -28.61 -2.28 5.74
N PRO A 86 -28.43 -1.34 4.79
CA PRO A 86 -27.37 -0.33 4.83
C PRO A 86 -27.34 0.50 6.12
N ASN A 87 -28.48 0.69 6.79
CA ASN A 87 -28.54 1.41 8.06
C ASN A 87 -27.81 0.68 9.19
N ILE A 88 -27.84 -0.66 9.20
CA ILE A 88 -27.09 -1.47 10.17
C ILE A 88 -25.59 -1.29 9.94
N LEU A 89 -25.16 -1.33 8.67
CA LEU A 89 -23.76 -1.09 8.30
C LEU A 89 -23.30 0.31 8.71
N ALA A 90 -24.09 1.35 8.43
CA ALA A 90 -23.78 2.73 8.79
C ALA A 90 -23.63 2.94 10.30
N ARG A 91 -24.35 2.16 11.13
CA ARG A 91 -24.21 2.19 12.59
C ARG A 91 -22.97 1.44 13.10
N LEU A 92 -22.55 0.39 12.39
CA LEU A 92 -21.41 -0.44 12.79
C LEU A 92 -20.06 0.19 12.39
N LEU A 93 -19.96 0.80 11.21
CA LEU A 93 -18.70 1.35 10.70
C LEU A 93 -17.99 2.29 11.70
N PRO A 94 -18.65 3.29 12.33
CA PRO A 94 -17.99 4.18 13.27
C PRO A 94 -17.41 3.45 14.50
N VAL A 95 -18.07 2.39 14.97
CA VAL A 95 -17.60 1.59 16.12
C VAL A 95 -16.37 0.76 15.72
N LEU A 96 -16.35 0.28 14.48
CA LEU A 96 -15.27 -0.56 13.98
C LEU A 96 -14.05 0.25 13.54
N ASP A 97 -14.24 1.50 13.09
CA ASP A 97 -13.19 2.39 12.59
C ASP A 97 -12.51 3.26 13.66
N ALA A 98 -13.11 3.44 14.83
CA ALA A 98 -12.66 4.40 15.86
C ALA A 98 -11.39 3.98 16.65
N SER A 99 -10.56 3.07 16.13
CA SER A 99 -9.40 2.53 16.85
C SER A 99 -8.06 2.96 16.29
#